data_AF-A0A351FN43-F1
#
_entry.id   AF-A0A351FN43-F1
#
_cell.length_a   1.000
_cell.length_b   1.000
_cell.length_c   1.000
_cell.angle_alpha   90.00
_cell.angle_beta   90.00
_cell.angle_gamma   90.00
#
_symmetry.space_group_name_H-M   'P 1'
#
loop_
_entity.id
_entity.type
_entity.pdbx_description
1 polymer ?
#
loop_
_entity_poly.entity_id
_entity_poly.type
_entity_poly.pdbx_seq_one_letter_code
_entity_poly.pdbx_strand_id
1 'polypeptide(L)'
;GVARQIKAARLCKAAVPEMPMVGSGYSYLQDYLPHVAQALVRAGWIDFVGLGRMVLSYPELPADVLEQGAMQRKKVCRTFSDCTTAPRNGMVSGCFPLDAAYKSMPEAGQLRDIKRSLDATE
;
A
#
# COMPACT_ATOMS: atom_id res chain seq x y z
N GLY A 1 -4.27 13.08 -1.62
CA GLY A 1 -4.28 12.12 -0.50
C GLY A 1 -5.45 11.18 -0.61
N VAL A 2 -5.43 10.08 0.15
CA VAL A 2 -6.40 8.98 0.06
C VAL A 2 -7.86 9.42 0.17
N ALA A 3 -8.18 10.41 1.02
CA ALA A 3 -9.55 10.93 1.13
C ALA A 3 -10.12 11.50 -0.19
N ARG A 4 -9.28 12.21 -0.97
CA ARG A 4 -9.70 12.71 -2.30
C ARG A 4 -9.93 11.58 -3.29
N GLN A 5 -9.10 10.52 -3.24
CA GLN A 5 -9.27 9.34 -4.08
C GLN A 5 -10.55 8.58 -3.72
N ILE A 6 -10.84 8.40 -2.43
CA ILE A 6 -12.10 7.80 -1.95
C ILE A 6 -13.31 8.59 -2.46
N LYS A 7 -13.28 9.92 -2.34
CA LYS A 7 -14.36 10.79 -2.83
C LYS A 7 -14.56 10.63 -4.34
N ALA A 8 -13.48 10.65 -5.12
CA ALA A 8 -13.55 10.48 -6.57
C ALA A 8 -14.11 9.11 -6.95
N ALA A 9 -13.61 8.03 -6.33
CA ALA A 9 -14.07 6.66 -6.58
C ALA A 9 -15.57 6.50 -6.26
N ARG A 10 -16.05 7.08 -5.14
CA ARG A 10 -17.47 7.09 -4.79
C ARG A 10 -18.32 7.78 -5.85
N LEU A 11 -17.89 8.95 -6.36
CA LEU A 11 -18.62 9.67 -7.40
C LEU A 11 -18.72 8.83 -8.68
N CYS A 12 -17.62 8.18 -9.07
CA CYS A 12 -17.62 7.25 -10.20
C CYS A 12 -18.56 6.06 -9.97
N LYS A 13 -18.49 5.42 -8.79
CA LYS A 13 -19.35 4.26 -8.47
C LYS A 13 -20.83 4.63 -8.48
N ALA A 14 -21.18 5.82 -7.99
CA ALA A 14 -22.55 6.32 -8.04
C ALA A 14 -23.05 6.59 -9.47
N ALA A 15 -22.16 6.96 -10.38
CA ALA A 15 -22.50 7.21 -11.79
C ALA A 15 -22.67 5.92 -12.60
N VAL A 16 -21.98 4.84 -12.21
CA VAL A 16 -22.02 3.53 -12.89
C VAL A 16 -22.18 2.38 -11.88
N PRO A 17 -23.34 2.26 -11.20
CA PRO A 17 -23.51 1.35 -10.06
C PRO A 17 -23.30 -0.13 -10.40
N GLU A 18 -23.62 -0.54 -11.62
CA GLU A 18 -23.48 -1.93 -12.07
C GLU A 18 -22.04 -2.29 -12.47
N MET A 19 -21.16 -1.29 -12.69
CA MET A 19 -19.77 -1.55 -13.06
C MET A 19 -18.95 -1.89 -11.80
N PRO A 20 -18.28 -3.05 -11.74
CA PRO A 20 -17.38 -3.36 -10.64
C PRO A 20 -16.19 -2.40 -10.61
N MET A 21 -15.87 -1.88 -9.43
CA MET A 21 -14.80 -0.92 -9.22
C MET A 21 -13.87 -1.33 -8.09
N VAL A 22 -12.57 -1.11 -8.31
CA VAL A 22 -11.50 -1.35 -7.33
C VAL A 22 -10.93 -0.01 -6.86
N GLY A 23 -10.99 0.25 -5.56
CA GLY A 23 -10.39 1.42 -4.95
C GLY A 23 -8.89 1.22 -4.72
N SER A 24 -8.10 2.27 -4.86
CA SER A 24 -6.64 2.25 -4.60
C SER A 24 -6.21 3.33 -3.60
N GLY A 25 -4.94 3.30 -3.21
CA GLY A 25 -4.33 4.30 -2.31
C GLY A 25 -4.54 4.06 -0.82
N TYR A 26 -5.18 2.95 -0.43
CA TYR A 26 -5.54 2.66 0.95
C TYR A 26 -4.35 2.43 1.88
N SER A 27 -3.16 2.08 1.36
CA SER A 27 -1.95 1.91 2.17
C SER A 27 -1.55 3.18 2.93
N TYR A 28 -2.00 4.37 2.51
CA TYR A 28 -1.79 5.62 3.25
C TYR A 28 -2.58 5.69 4.57
N LEU A 29 -3.58 4.83 4.76
CA LEU A 29 -4.37 4.74 6.00
C LEU A 29 -3.67 3.88 7.07
N GLN A 30 -2.64 3.11 6.70
CA GLN A 30 -1.85 2.27 7.59
C GLN A 30 -2.74 1.41 8.50
N ASP A 31 -2.69 1.64 9.81
CA ASP A 31 -3.42 0.89 10.83
C ASP A 31 -4.96 1.03 10.69
N TYR A 32 -5.44 2.08 10.03
CA TYR A 32 -6.86 2.31 9.78
C TYR A 32 -7.36 1.71 8.47
N LEU A 33 -6.48 1.12 7.66
CA LEU A 33 -6.85 0.55 6.36
C LEU A 33 -8.07 -0.39 6.43
N PRO A 34 -8.10 -1.44 7.29
CA PRO A 34 -9.23 -2.37 7.29
C PRO A 34 -10.52 -1.74 7.79
N HIS A 35 -10.45 -0.76 8.70
CA HIS A 35 -11.62 -0.05 9.22
C HIS A 35 -12.28 0.82 8.16
N VAL A 36 -11.49 1.54 7.37
CA VAL A 36 -12.02 2.34 6.25
C VAL A 36 -12.47 1.42 5.13
N ALA A 37 -11.68 0.42 4.75
CA ALA A 37 -12.00 -0.51 3.67
C ALA A 37 -13.37 -1.17 3.86
N GLN A 38 -13.62 -1.77 5.03
CA GLN A 38 -14.89 -2.42 5.30
C GLN A 38 -16.08 -1.44 5.27
N ALA A 39 -15.88 -0.20 5.74
CA ALA A 39 -16.93 0.80 5.80
C ALA A 39 -17.34 1.26 4.40
N LEU A 40 -16.36 1.46 3.51
CA LEU A 40 -16.61 1.89 2.13
C LEU A 40 -17.28 0.81 1.30
N VAL A 41 -16.86 -0.45 1.44
CA VAL A 41 -17.51 -1.58 0.76
C VAL A 41 -18.95 -1.75 1.25
N ARG A 42 -19.16 -1.73 2.58
CA ARG A 42 -20.51 -1.84 3.17
C ARG A 42 -21.44 -0.71 2.76
N ALA A 43 -20.91 0.50 2.58
CA ALA A 43 -21.68 1.65 2.14
C ALA A 43 -21.91 1.70 0.61
N GLY A 44 -21.39 0.73 -0.16
CA GLY A 44 -21.48 0.70 -1.62
C GLY A 44 -20.68 1.80 -2.31
N TRP A 45 -19.65 2.36 -1.66
CA TRP A 45 -18.82 3.41 -2.27
C TRP A 45 -17.76 2.82 -3.22
N ILE A 46 -17.47 1.53 -3.07
CA ILE A 46 -16.56 0.75 -3.90
C ILE A 46 -16.89 -0.74 -3.72
N ASP A 47 -16.60 -1.59 -4.71
CA ASP A 47 -16.85 -3.03 -4.60
C ASP A 47 -15.65 -3.77 -4.00
N PHE A 48 -14.43 -3.37 -4.38
CA PHE A 48 -13.19 -3.98 -3.91
C PHE A 48 -12.18 -2.94 -3.44
N VAL A 49 -11.36 -3.31 -2.46
CA VAL A 49 -10.21 -2.51 -2.03
C VAL A 49 -8.93 -3.17 -2.52
N GLY A 50 -8.26 -2.51 -3.46
CA GLY A 50 -6.99 -2.96 -4.02
C GLY A 50 -5.83 -2.65 -3.07
N LEU A 51 -4.97 -3.65 -2.85
CA LEU A 51 -3.76 -3.53 -2.06
C LEU A 51 -2.52 -3.58 -2.97
N GLY A 52 -1.82 -2.44 -3.08
CA GLY A 52 -0.55 -2.34 -3.79
C GLY A 52 0.63 -2.57 -2.84
N ARG A 53 1.40 -1.51 -2.54
CA ARG A 53 2.59 -1.56 -1.68
C ARG A 53 2.43 -2.26 -0.31
N MET A 54 1.20 -2.39 0.20
CA MET A 54 0.93 -3.10 1.46
C MET A 54 1.23 -4.61 1.34
N VAL A 55 0.93 -5.24 0.20
CA VAL A 55 1.17 -6.69 0.04
C VAL A 55 2.66 -7.03 -0.04
N LEU A 56 3.52 -6.06 -0.38
CA LEU A 56 4.98 -6.26 -0.44
C LEU A 56 5.60 -6.41 0.94
N SER A 57 4.98 -5.88 2.00
CA SER A 57 5.45 -6.02 3.38
C SER A 57 4.55 -6.90 4.23
N TYR A 58 3.30 -7.10 3.80
CA TYR A 58 2.29 -7.85 4.53
C TYR A 58 1.33 -8.57 3.57
N PRO A 59 1.79 -9.64 2.89
CA PRO A 59 0.96 -10.37 1.92
C PRO A 59 -0.23 -11.09 2.58
N GLU A 60 -0.10 -11.51 3.84
CA GLU A 60 -1.18 -12.17 4.58
C GLU A 60 -2.26 -11.21 5.11
N LEU A 61 -2.11 -9.89 4.93
CA LEU A 61 -3.00 -8.89 5.52
C LEU A 61 -4.49 -9.18 5.29
N PRO A 62 -4.97 -9.53 4.08
CA PRO A 62 -6.39 -9.83 3.87
C PRO A 62 -6.90 -10.98 4.73
N ALA A 63 -6.12 -12.06 4.87
CA ALA A 63 -6.51 -13.20 5.68
C ALA A 63 -6.52 -12.84 7.17
N ASP A 64 -5.43 -12.23 7.67
CA ASP A 64 -5.32 -11.84 9.08
C ASP A 64 -6.46 -10.92 9.53
N VAL A 65 -6.83 -9.91 8.73
CA VAL A 65 -7.91 -8.98 9.12
C VAL A 65 -9.30 -9.58 9.03
N LEU A 66 -9.53 -10.52 8.10
CA LEU A 66 -10.84 -11.15 7.92
C LEU A 66 -11.09 -12.28 8.93
N GLU A 67 -10.06 -13.07 9.24
CA GLU A 67 -10.18 -14.24 10.12
C GLU A 67 -9.94 -13.87 11.59
N GLN A 68 -8.98 -12.99 11.86
CA GLN A 68 -8.53 -12.68 13.22
C GLN A 68 -8.96 -11.29 13.69
N GLY A 69 -9.42 -10.42 12.77
CA GLY A 69 -9.81 -9.05 13.09
C GLY A 69 -8.64 -8.15 13.54
N ALA A 70 -7.40 -8.56 13.27
CA ALA A 70 -6.19 -7.90 13.77
C ALA A 70 -5.15 -7.70 12.65
N MET A 71 -4.24 -6.74 12.86
CA MET A 71 -3.09 -6.52 11.98
C MET A 71 -1.77 -6.61 12.74
N GLN A 72 -0.77 -7.19 12.09
CA GLN A 72 0.61 -7.20 12.56
C GLN A 72 1.28 -5.86 12.27
N ARG A 73 1.29 -4.96 13.26
CA ARG A 73 1.82 -3.58 13.14
C ARG A 73 3.21 -3.49 12.49
N LYS A 74 4.10 -4.44 12.78
CA LYS A 74 5.48 -4.47 12.27
C LYS A 74 5.55 -4.68 10.76
N LYS A 75 4.54 -5.32 10.15
CA LYS A 75 4.44 -5.57 8.71
C LYS A 75 3.75 -4.44 7.94
N VAL A 76 3.08 -3.51 8.63
CA VAL A 76 2.33 -2.40 7.99
C VAL A 76 3.28 -1.47 7.23
N CYS A 77 2.98 -1.27 5.94
CA CYS A 77 3.72 -0.36 5.07
C CYS A 77 3.65 1.09 5.58
N ARG A 78 4.81 1.73 5.72
CA ARG A 78 4.95 3.13 6.19
C ARG A 78 5.42 4.08 5.09
N THR A 79 5.10 3.73 3.84
CA THR A 79 5.29 4.59 2.66
C THR A 79 6.72 5.09 2.43
N PHE A 80 7.73 4.24 2.69
CA PHE A 80 9.15 4.52 2.44
C PHE A 80 9.51 4.77 0.97
N SER A 81 8.61 4.36 0.06
CA SER A 81 8.73 4.48 -1.39
C SER A 81 9.85 3.67 -2.05
N ASP A 82 10.56 2.83 -1.29
CA ASP A 82 11.58 1.90 -1.77
C ASP A 82 11.07 1.00 -2.91
N CYS A 83 9.82 0.53 -2.82
CA CYS A 83 9.13 -0.25 -3.86
C CYS A 83 8.94 0.50 -5.20
N THR A 84 9.23 1.79 -5.24
CA THR A 84 9.22 2.60 -6.47
C THR A 84 10.57 3.22 -6.77
N THR A 85 11.37 3.56 -5.75
CA THR A 85 12.71 4.13 -5.93
C THR A 85 13.66 3.09 -6.52
N ALA A 86 13.64 1.85 -6.02
CA ALA A 86 14.49 0.77 -6.54
C ALA A 86 14.27 0.51 -8.05
N PRO A 87 13.05 0.22 -8.54
CA PRO A 87 12.84 -0.03 -9.97
C PRO A 87 13.10 1.18 -10.88
N ARG A 88 12.95 2.40 -10.38
CA ARG A 88 13.35 3.60 -11.14
C ARG A 88 14.86 3.74 -11.33
N ASN A 89 15.65 3.00 -10.56
CA ASN A 89 17.10 2.94 -10.64
C ASN A 89 17.60 1.57 -11.16
N GLY A 90 16.75 0.82 -11.87
CA GLY A 90 17.12 -0.45 -12.50
C GLY A 90 17.23 -1.64 -11.55
N MET A 91 16.76 -1.50 -10.30
CA MET A 91 16.80 -2.56 -9.28
C MET A 91 15.44 -3.27 -9.16
N VAL A 92 15.41 -4.44 -8.49
CA VAL A 92 14.15 -5.15 -8.23
C VAL A 92 13.20 -4.35 -7.33
N SER A 93 11.90 -4.44 -7.60
CA SER A 93 10.85 -3.83 -6.76
C SER A 93 10.52 -4.73 -5.56
N GLY A 94 10.45 -4.14 -4.36
CA GLY A 94 9.99 -4.84 -3.16
C GLY A 94 10.03 -3.97 -1.91
N CYS A 95 9.98 -4.59 -0.73
CA CYS A 95 9.99 -3.90 0.56
C CYS A 95 11.29 -4.12 1.35
N PHE A 96 12.35 -3.42 0.94
CA PHE A 96 13.66 -3.42 1.61
C PHE A 96 13.68 -3.17 3.13
N PRO A 97 12.79 -2.36 3.74
CA PRO A 97 12.83 -2.10 5.18
C PRO A 97 12.04 -3.10 6.03
N LEU A 98 11.07 -3.82 5.47
CA LEU A 98 10.13 -4.67 6.23
C LEU A 98 10.16 -6.15 5.84
N ASP A 99 10.46 -6.46 4.58
CA ASP A 99 10.59 -7.84 4.11
C ASP A 99 12.01 -8.35 4.37
N ALA A 100 12.14 -9.50 5.03
CA ALA A 100 13.43 -10.05 5.44
C ALA A 100 14.32 -10.43 4.24
N ALA A 101 13.73 -10.96 3.16
CA ALA A 101 14.48 -11.34 1.97
C ALA A 101 15.06 -10.09 1.30
N TYR A 102 14.24 -9.07 1.06
CA TYR A 102 14.72 -7.80 0.46
C TYR A 102 15.71 -7.08 1.36
N LYS A 103 15.52 -7.10 2.69
CA LYS A 103 16.44 -6.46 3.63
C LYS A 103 17.85 -7.08 3.61
N SER A 104 17.95 -8.38 3.34
CA SER A 104 19.24 -9.10 3.25
C SER A 104 19.96 -8.95 1.91
N MET A 105 19.30 -8.40 0.89
CA MET A 105 19.89 -8.24 -0.45
C MET A 105 20.97 -7.14 -0.47
N PRO A 106 22.05 -7.29 -1.27
CA PRO A 106 23.02 -6.22 -1.51
C PRO A 106 22.37 -4.90 -1.95
N GLU A 107 21.30 -5.00 -2.73
CA GLU A 107 20.45 -3.91 -3.21
C GLU A 107 19.89 -3.05 -2.07
N ALA A 108 19.70 -3.59 -0.87
CA ALA A 108 19.27 -2.79 0.29
C ALA A 108 20.30 -1.70 0.66
N GLY A 109 21.59 -2.02 0.52
CA GLY A 109 22.68 -1.06 0.71
C GLY A 109 22.70 -0.02 -0.40
N GLN A 110 22.65 -0.47 -1.64
CA GLN A 110 22.63 0.41 -2.82
C GLN A 110 21.47 1.41 -2.78
N LEU A 111 20.27 0.95 -2.40
CA LEU A 111 19.09 1.80 -2.31
C LEU A 111 19.22 2.86 -1.20
N ARG A 112 19.84 2.52 -0.08
CA ARG A 112 20.14 3.50 0.99
C ARG A 112 21.08 4.59 0.48
N ASP A 113 22.10 4.22 -0.29
CA ASP A 113 23.06 5.18 -0.84
C ASP A 113 22.41 6.08 -1.89
N ILE A 114 21.57 5.52 -2.77
CA ILE A 114 20.77 6.29 -3.75
C ILE A 114 19.84 7.28 -3.06
N LYS A 115 19.13 6.87 -2.00
CA LYS A 115 18.22 7.79 -1.28
C LYS A 115 18.99 8.90 -0.60
N ARG A 116 20.15 8.59 -0.01
CA ARG A 116 21.02 9.59 0.63
C ARG A 116 21.54 10.63 -0.36
N SER A 117 21.82 10.24 -1.60
CA SER A 117 22.26 11.20 -2.62
C SER A 117 21.11 12.10 -3.10
N LEU A 118 19.88 11.59 -3.19
CA LEU A 118 18.70 12.38 -3.52
C LEU A 118 18.39 13.43 -2.44
N ASP A 119 18.43 13.04 -1.17
CA ASP A 119 18.18 13.95 -0.04
C ASP A 119 19.26 15.06 0.07
N ALA A 120 20.46 14.84 -0.46
CA ALA A 120 21.55 15.82 -0.45
C ALA A 120 21.46 16.86 -1.60
N THR A 121 20.56 16.63 -2.56
CA THR A 121 20.33 17.52 -3.72
C THR A 121 19.08 18.39 -3.59
N GLU A 122 18.29 18.24 -2.53
CA GLU A 122 17.13 19.08 -2.17
C GLU A 122 17.51 20.11 -1.09
#